data_AF-A0A1J9R2R5-F1
#
_entry.id   AF-A0A1J9R2R5-F1
#
_cell.length_a   1.000
_cell.length_b   1.000
_cell.length_c   1.000
_cell.angle_alpha   90.00
_cell.angle_beta   90.00
_cell.angle_gamma   90.00
#
_symmetry.space_group_name_H-M   'P 1'
#
loop_
_entity.id
_entity.type
_entity.pdbx_description
1 polymer ?
#
loop_
_entity_poly.entity_id
_entity_poly.type
_entity_poly.pdbx_seq_one_letter_code
_entity_poly.pdbx_strand_id
1 'polypeptide(L)'
;MPIFQFYPTKHCNFLGFNYWTPWYGLIFPAVDTCANRSQRQEPGSAHDHGFNAPLSPQTPRFEGKLITVRLCWPPDRPCKRVIDLKTPNDEYNYLEDHIADNGFDSNNVGPIIQLGEGQYDIGVASSAEAKFEFVYSHTRAVPFGKNDRLAHLYGERQAAIIAVEKYEAASRNGVFPGTEEWFKAQIFWYRQLSQSE
;
A
#
# COMPACT_ATOMS: atom_id res chain seq x y z
N MET A 1 -12.17 31.69 40.71
CA MET A 1 -12.33 32.26 39.35
C MET A 1 -11.03 32.07 38.59
N PRO A 2 -10.95 31.13 37.62
CA PRO A 2 -9.84 31.10 36.69
C PRO A 2 -10.23 31.72 35.34
N ILE A 3 -9.31 32.52 34.80
CA ILE A 3 -9.37 33.16 33.49
C ILE A 3 -8.86 32.14 32.46
N PHE A 4 -9.67 31.81 31.45
CA PHE A 4 -9.23 31.03 30.29
C PHE A 4 -8.78 31.97 29.17
N GLN A 5 -7.50 31.86 28.77
CA GLN A 5 -6.96 32.47 27.56
C GLN A 5 -7.40 31.68 26.33
N PHE A 6 -8.07 32.36 25.39
CA PHE A 6 -8.41 31.84 24.07
C PHE A 6 -7.21 31.99 23.12
N TYR A 7 -6.83 30.90 22.45
CA TYR A 7 -6.04 30.96 21.22
C TYR A 7 -6.99 30.77 20.02
N PRO A 8 -6.88 31.59 18.95
CA PRO A 8 -7.79 31.51 17.81
C PRO A 8 -7.42 30.32 16.90
N THR A 9 -8.35 29.37 16.78
CA THR A 9 -8.37 28.40 15.69
C THR A 9 -8.87 29.10 14.42
N LYS A 10 -8.09 29.00 13.34
CA LYS A 10 -8.48 29.52 12.03
C LYS A 10 -9.62 28.66 11.47
N HIS A 11 -10.80 29.29 11.35
CA HIS A 11 -11.95 28.76 10.64
C HIS A 11 -11.65 28.65 9.13
N CYS A 12 -11.79 27.46 8.57
CA CYS A 12 -12.16 27.30 7.15
C CYS A 12 -13.68 27.19 7.09
N ASN A 13 -14.31 28.13 6.38
CA ASN A 13 -15.75 28.18 6.20
C ASN A 13 -16.24 26.94 5.43
N PHE A 14 -17.19 26.24 6.03
CA PHE A 14 -17.85 25.05 5.51
C PHE A 14 -19.22 25.44 4.95
N LEU A 15 -19.46 25.23 3.66
CA LEU A 15 -20.82 25.25 3.10
C LEU A 15 -21.38 23.82 3.13
N GLY A 16 -22.33 23.68 4.04
CA GLY A 16 -23.39 22.67 4.20
C GLY A 16 -23.34 21.38 3.39
N PHE A 17 -23.21 20.26 4.10
CA PHE A 17 -24.13 19.12 3.97
C PHE A 17 -24.26 18.44 5.35
N ASN A 18 -25.49 18.37 5.84
CA ASN A 18 -25.87 17.67 7.07
C ASN A 18 -25.89 16.16 6.82
N TYR A 19 -25.10 15.38 7.55
CA TYR A 19 -25.56 14.07 8.07
C TYR A 19 -24.88 13.78 9.41
N TRP A 20 -25.66 13.13 10.26
CA TRP A 20 -25.49 12.94 11.69
C TRP A 20 -24.28 12.06 12.07
N THR A 21 -23.75 12.31 13.27
CA THR A 21 -22.77 11.47 14.00
C THR A 21 -23.49 10.30 14.72
N PRO A 22 -22.78 9.27 15.24
CA PRO A 22 -22.11 9.43 16.52
C PRO A 22 -20.70 8.78 16.63
N TRP A 23 -19.76 9.60 17.13
CA TRP A 23 -18.78 9.31 18.18
C TRP A 23 -18.38 7.85 18.47
N TYR A 24 -17.12 7.52 18.18
CA TYR A 24 -16.25 6.79 19.11
C TYR A 24 -14.87 7.44 19.09
N GLY A 25 -14.48 8.03 20.22
CA GLY A 25 -13.13 8.52 20.46
C GLY A 25 -12.27 7.40 21.01
N LEU A 26 -11.08 7.21 20.44
CA LEU A 26 -9.95 6.58 21.11
C LEU A 26 -8.73 7.46 20.92
N ILE A 27 -8.31 8.03 22.05
CA ILE A 27 -7.08 8.79 22.23
C ILE A 27 -5.96 7.77 22.40
N PHE A 28 -4.94 7.82 21.54
CA PHE A 28 -3.66 7.15 21.79
C PHE A 28 -2.62 8.22 22.14
N PRO A 29 -1.98 8.18 23.33
CA PRO A 29 -0.86 9.06 23.62
C PRO A 29 0.40 8.57 22.91
N ALA A 30 1.13 9.53 22.34
CA ALA A 30 2.50 9.36 21.88
C ALA A 30 3.40 8.96 23.07
N VAL A 31 4.28 7.99 22.87
CA VAL A 31 5.33 7.64 23.83
C VAL A 31 6.67 7.78 23.10
N ASP A 32 7.31 8.93 23.31
CA ASP A 32 8.74 9.09 23.17
C ASP A 32 9.44 8.28 24.27
N THR A 33 10.40 7.44 23.92
CA THR A 33 11.49 7.12 24.85
C THR A 33 12.75 6.68 24.12
N CYS A 34 13.68 7.63 23.98
CA CYS A 34 15.10 7.36 23.92
C CYS A 34 15.55 6.78 25.27
N ALA A 35 16.17 5.60 25.30
CA ALA A 35 16.92 5.15 26.47
C ALA A 35 18.10 4.26 26.07
N ASN A 36 19.30 4.84 26.19
CA ASN A 36 20.58 4.17 26.28
C ASN A 36 20.56 3.04 27.31
N ARG A 37 21.11 1.86 26.96
CA ARG A 37 21.62 0.93 27.96
C ARG A 37 22.92 0.29 27.48
N SER A 38 24.01 0.89 27.93
CA SER A 38 25.35 0.29 27.97
C SER A 38 25.38 -0.76 29.07
N GLN A 39 25.74 -2.00 28.75
CA GLN A 39 26.22 -2.97 29.74
C GLN A 39 27.43 -3.72 29.19
N ARG A 40 28.55 -3.53 29.89
CA ARG A 40 29.73 -4.39 29.91
C ARG A 40 29.32 -5.82 30.30
N GLN A 41 29.85 -6.82 29.60
CA GLN A 41 30.18 -8.14 30.18
C GLN A 41 31.38 -8.76 29.45
N GLU A 42 32.34 -9.22 30.24
CA GLU A 42 33.37 -10.24 30.01
C GLU A 42 33.71 -10.76 31.45
N PRO A 43 34.18 -12.00 31.70
CA PRO A 43 34.60 -13.05 30.76
C PRO A 43 34.12 -14.50 31.10
N GLY A 44 34.26 -15.40 30.13
CA GLY A 44 34.67 -16.81 30.32
C GLY A 44 33.64 -17.86 30.78
N SER A 45 33.38 -18.87 29.93
CA SER A 45 33.61 -20.30 30.25
C SER A 45 33.08 -21.17 29.11
N ALA A 46 33.93 -22.10 28.64
CA ALA A 46 33.60 -23.08 27.63
C ALA A 46 32.68 -24.16 28.21
N HIS A 47 31.54 -24.40 27.55
CA HIS A 47 30.86 -25.69 27.59
C HIS A 47 30.04 -25.89 26.31
N ASP A 48 30.29 -27.04 25.67
CA ASP A 48 29.54 -27.59 24.54
C ASP A 48 28.03 -27.53 24.77
N HIS A 49 27.32 -26.84 23.88
CA HIS A 49 25.93 -27.17 23.56
C HIS A 49 25.76 -27.10 22.05
N GLY A 50 25.21 -28.20 21.50
CA GLY A 50 25.13 -28.47 20.09
C GLY A 50 24.58 -27.32 19.25
N PHE A 51 25.12 -27.22 18.04
CA PHE A 51 24.59 -26.41 16.95
C PHE A 51 23.11 -26.80 16.69
N ASN A 52 22.19 -26.20 17.42
CA ASN A 52 20.87 -25.93 16.89
C ASN A 52 21.09 -24.84 15.85
N ALA A 53 21.20 -25.26 14.58
CA ALA A 53 21.15 -24.33 13.47
C ALA A 53 19.92 -23.44 13.69
N PRO A 54 20.06 -22.10 13.64
CA PRO A 54 18.89 -21.24 13.68
C PRO A 54 18.00 -21.66 12.51
N LEU A 55 16.78 -22.07 12.82
CA LEU A 55 15.71 -22.22 11.84
C LEU A 55 15.79 -20.98 10.95
N SER A 56 16.09 -21.20 9.67
CA SER A 56 16.18 -20.14 8.68
C SER A 56 14.97 -19.23 8.86
N PRO A 57 15.13 -17.89 8.88
CA PRO A 57 13.99 -16.99 9.01
C PRO A 57 12.99 -17.41 7.95
N GLN A 58 11.84 -17.96 8.36
CA GLN A 58 10.80 -18.28 7.41
C GLN A 58 10.38 -16.94 6.84
N THR A 59 10.77 -16.65 5.61
CA THR A 59 10.33 -15.47 4.90
C THR A 59 8.81 -15.45 5.00
N PRO A 60 8.20 -14.37 5.53
CA PRO A 60 6.75 -14.31 5.68
C PRO A 60 6.09 -14.66 4.36
N ARG A 61 5.27 -15.70 4.37
CA ARG A 61 4.51 -16.13 3.20
C ARG A 61 3.15 -15.46 3.27
N PHE A 62 2.68 -14.92 2.14
CA PHE A 62 1.33 -14.39 2.09
C PHE A 62 0.33 -15.55 2.23
N GLU A 63 -0.51 -15.50 3.27
CA GLU A 63 -1.54 -16.51 3.53
C GLU A 63 -2.92 -15.95 3.16
N GLY A 64 -3.43 -16.33 1.99
CA GLY A 64 -4.80 -16.00 1.60
C GLY A 64 -5.00 -15.84 0.11
N LYS A 65 -6.27 -15.74 -0.30
CA LYS A 65 -6.63 -15.41 -1.67
C LYS A 65 -6.46 -13.90 -1.90
N LEU A 66 -5.58 -13.56 -2.82
CA LEU A 66 -5.41 -12.20 -3.30
C LEU A 66 -6.46 -11.85 -4.35
N ILE A 67 -7.01 -10.64 -4.24
CA ILE A 67 -7.74 -9.95 -5.29
C ILE A 67 -6.86 -8.82 -5.85
N THR A 68 -7.12 -8.39 -7.08
CA THR A 68 -6.45 -7.24 -7.68
C THR A 68 -7.32 -6.00 -7.53
N VAL A 69 -6.77 -4.94 -6.95
CA VAL A 69 -7.39 -3.62 -6.93
C VAL A 69 -6.54 -2.67 -7.78
N ARG A 70 -7.17 -2.05 -8.77
CA ARG A 70 -6.53 -1.03 -9.61
C ARG A 70 -6.76 0.36 -9.05
N LEU A 71 -5.68 1.10 -8.83
CA LEU A 71 -5.69 2.47 -8.29
C LEU A 71 -5.06 3.46 -9.27
N CYS A 72 -5.67 4.64 -9.34
CA CYS A 72 -5.08 5.87 -9.87
C CYS A 72 -4.55 6.70 -8.70
N TRP A 73 -3.24 6.80 -8.55
CA TRP A 73 -2.56 7.45 -7.42
C TRP A 73 -1.48 8.38 -7.94
N PRO A 74 -1.27 9.58 -7.38
CA PRO A 74 -1.99 10.19 -6.26
C PRO A 74 -3.42 10.62 -6.66
N PRO A 75 -4.32 10.84 -5.68
CA PRO A 75 -5.66 11.37 -5.96
C PRO A 75 -5.60 12.75 -6.62
N ASP A 76 -6.52 13.03 -7.54
CA ASP A 76 -6.64 14.30 -8.29
C ASP A 76 -6.79 15.56 -7.40
N ARG A 77 -7.07 15.40 -6.10
CA ARG A 77 -7.08 16.49 -5.13
C ARG A 77 -5.75 16.51 -4.38
N PRO A 78 -4.76 17.32 -4.82
CA PRO A 78 -3.45 17.32 -4.20
C PRO A 78 -3.55 17.87 -2.78
N CYS A 79 -3.22 17.04 -1.79
CA CYS A 79 -2.73 17.54 -0.52
C CYS A 79 -1.30 18.07 -0.73
N LYS A 80 -0.80 18.94 0.16
CA LYS A 80 0.52 19.58 0.00
C LYS A 80 1.66 18.58 -0.28
N ARG A 81 1.57 17.35 0.24
CA ARG A 81 2.55 16.27 0.01
C ARG A 81 2.55 15.72 -1.42
N VAL A 82 1.40 15.73 -2.13
CA VAL A 82 1.29 15.27 -3.53
C VAL A 82 2.04 16.22 -4.48
N ILE A 83 2.12 17.51 -4.15
CA ILE A 83 2.81 18.54 -4.94
C ILE A 83 4.34 18.34 -4.90
N ASP A 84 4.86 17.69 -3.86
CA ASP A 84 6.29 17.48 -3.65
C ASP A 84 6.81 16.15 -4.25
N LEU A 85 5.93 15.33 -4.85
CA LEU A 85 6.32 14.09 -5.53
C LEU A 85 7.03 14.42 -6.85
N LYS A 86 8.36 14.24 -6.89
CA LYS A 86 9.19 14.63 -8.05
C LYS A 86 9.54 13.46 -8.95
N THR A 87 9.44 12.24 -8.44
CA THR A 87 9.82 11.03 -9.16
C THR A 87 8.77 9.92 -9.00
N PRO A 88 8.69 8.97 -9.94
CA PRO A 88 7.84 7.78 -9.80
C PRO A 88 8.14 6.95 -8.55
N ASN A 89 9.37 7.02 -8.04
CA ASN A 89 9.78 6.32 -6.83
C ASN A 89 9.24 7.01 -5.57
N ASP A 90 9.20 8.34 -5.55
CA ASP A 90 8.57 9.11 -4.46
C ASP A 90 7.07 8.81 -4.39
N GLU A 91 6.41 8.71 -5.54
CA GLU A 91 5.00 8.36 -5.65
C GLU A 91 4.70 6.95 -5.13
N TYR A 92 5.54 5.98 -5.50
CA TYR A 92 5.47 4.60 -5.00
C TYR A 92 5.65 4.56 -3.48
N ASN A 93 6.70 5.19 -2.95
CA ASN A 93 6.97 5.21 -1.51
C ASN A 93 5.81 5.88 -0.75
N TYR A 94 5.25 6.96 -1.30
CA TYR A 94 4.12 7.63 -0.67
C TYR A 94 2.84 6.77 -0.66
N LEU A 95 2.60 5.99 -1.73
CA LEU A 95 1.50 5.02 -1.75
C LEU A 95 1.70 3.95 -0.67
N GLU A 96 2.92 3.40 -0.56
CA GLU A 96 3.28 2.38 0.41
C GLU A 96 3.10 2.89 1.85
N ASP A 97 3.65 4.06 2.16
CA ASP A 97 3.47 4.74 3.45
C ASP A 97 1.98 4.98 3.76
N HIS A 98 1.20 5.44 2.78
CA HIS A 98 -0.22 5.68 2.97
C HIS A 98 -1.01 4.38 3.22
N ILE A 99 -0.63 3.27 2.58
CA ILE A 99 -1.20 1.94 2.85
C ILE A 99 -0.91 1.53 4.30
N ALA A 100 0.34 1.67 4.74
CA ALA A 100 0.73 1.36 6.12
C ALA A 100 0.01 2.25 7.15
N ASP A 101 -0.06 3.56 6.91
CA ASP A 101 -0.74 4.54 7.78
C ASP A 101 -2.24 4.26 7.94
N ASN A 102 -2.88 3.61 6.95
CA ASN A 102 -4.28 3.18 7.02
C ASN A 102 -4.47 1.79 7.66
N GLY A 103 -3.40 1.25 8.26
CA GLY A 103 -3.41 0.00 9.02
C GLY A 103 -3.57 -1.22 8.12
N PHE A 104 -2.92 -1.22 6.96
CA PHE A 104 -2.67 -2.42 6.17
C PHE A 104 -1.23 -2.85 6.38
N ASP A 105 -1.01 -4.15 6.49
CA ASP A 105 0.31 -4.77 6.64
C ASP A 105 0.53 -5.77 5.51
N SER A 106 1.68 -6.46 5.56
CA SER A 106 2.04 -7.49 4.58
C SER A 106 1.15 -8.73 4.58
N ASN A 107 0.28 -8.90 5.58
CA ASN A 107 -0.70 -10.00 5.60
C ASN A 107 -1.96 -9.64 4.80
N ASN A 108 -2.26 -8.35 4.69
CA ASN A 108 -3.51 -7.84 4.14
C ASN A 108 -3.32 -7.18 2.78
N VAL A 109 -2.13 -6.64 2.51
CA VAL A 109 -1.73 -6.09 1.22
C VAL A 109 -0.42 -6.73 0.80
N GLY A 110 -0.43 -7.30 -0.40
CA GLY A 110 0.70 -7.97 -1.00
C GLY A 110 1.41 -7.09 -2.03
N PRO A 111 1.73 -7.63 -3.22
CA PRO A 111 2.49 -6.90 -4.24
C PRO A 111 1.79 -5.62 -4.73
N ILE A 112 2.57 -4.55 -4.89
CA ILE A 112 2.17 -3.30 -5.53
C ILE A 112 2.89 -3.22 -6.87
N ILE A 113 2.15 -3.27 -7.98
CA ILE A 113 2.70 -3.25 -9.33
C ILE A 113 2.44 -1.89 -9.96
N GLN A 114 3.49 -1.11 -10.18
CA GLN A 114 3.40 0.15 -10.93
C GLN A 114 3.31 -0.14 -12.43
N LEU A 115 2.17 0.17 -13.02
CA LEU A 115 1.89 -0.13 -14.43
C LEU A 115 2.30 1.01 -15.34
N GLY A 116 2.16 2.23 -14.85
CA GLY A 116 2.51 3.48 -15.54
C GLY A 116 2.42 4.63 -14.55
N GLU A 117 2.64 5.85 -15.02
CA GLU A 117 2.54 7.04 -14.18
C GLU A 117 1.18 7.09 -13.49
N GLY A 118 1.20 7.05 -12.17
CA GLY A 118 0.03 7.07 -11.35
C GLY A 118 -1.00 5.95 -11.53
N GLN A 119 -0.62 4.83 -12.13
CA GLN A 119 -1.49 3.66 -12.24
C GLN A 119 -0.83 2.45 -11.58
N TYR A 120 -1.54 1.85 -10.62
CA TYR A 120 -1.07 0.73 -9.82
C TYR A 120 -2.08 -0.40 -9.80
N ASP A 121 -1.60 -1.64 -9.86
CA ASP A 121 -2.36 -2.82 -9.44
C ASP A 121 -1.83 -3.31 -8.10
N ILE A 122 -2.73 -3.56 -7.17
CA ILE A 122 -2.38 -3.96 -5.80
C ILE A 122 -3.04 -5.29 -5.49
N GLY A 123 -2.24 -6.24 -5.01
CA GLY A 123 -2.74 -7.49 -4.43
C GLY A 123 -3.29 -7.21 -3.03
N VAL A 124 -4.57 -7.45 -2.80
CA VAL A 124 -5.23 -7.27 -1.49
C VAL A 124 -5.78 -8.61 -1.03
N ALA A 125 -5.60 -8.96 0.24
CA ALA A 125 -6.24 -10.13 0.82
C ALA A 125 -7.76 -10.00 0.73
N SER A 126 -8.46 -11.07 0.36
CA SER A 126 -9.93 -11.07 0.31
C SER A 126 -10.56 -10.67 1.67
N SER A 127 -9.90 -10.97 2.79
CA SER A 127 -10.32 -10.56 4.14
C SER A 127 -10.23 -9.04 4.39
N ALA A 128 -9.38 -8.34 3.64
CA ALA A 128 -9.15 -6.90 3.75
C ALA A 128 -9.85 -6.09 2.65
N GLU A 129 -10.49 -6.75 1.67
CA GLU A 129 -11.13 -6.13 0.51
C GLU A 129 -12.07 -4.98 0.90
N ALA A 130 -13.03 -5.23 1.78
CA ALA A 130 -14.03 -4.22 2.15
C ALA A 130 -13.41 -2.98 2.82
N LYS A 131 -12.40 -3.18 3.68
CA LYS A 131 -11.67 -2.07 4.30
C LYS A 131 -10.85 -1.31 3.26
N PHE A 132 -10.17 -2.03 2.37
CA PHE A 132 -9.36 -1.45 1.31
C PHE A 132 -10.23 -0.63 0.35
N GLU A 133 -11.36 -1.18 -0.08
CA GLU A 133 -12.34 -0.48 -0.91
C GLU A 133 -12.89 0.76 -0.22
N PHE A 134 -13.20 0.70 1.08
CA PHE A 134 -13.64 1.88 1.82
C PHE A 134 -12.60 3.02 1.77
N VAL A 135 -11.32 2.71 2.06
CA VAL A 135 -10.23 3.71 2.09
C VAL A 135 -9.91 4.25 0.70
N TYR A 136 -9.84 3.37 -0.31
CA TYR A 136 -9.35 3.70 -1.66
C TYR A 136 -10.44 3.84 -2.72
N SER A 137 -11.71 3.86 -2.34
CA SER A 137 -12.85 4.01 -3.27
C SER A 137 -12.71 5.20 -4.23
N HIS A 138 -12.23 6.33 -3.71
CA HIS A 138 -12.03 7.58 -4.43
C HIS A 138 -10.87 7.58 -5.44
N THR A 139 -9.93 6.63 -5.34
CA THR A 139 -8.79 6.45 -6.27
C THR A 139 -8.92 5.19 -7.10
N ARG A 140 -9.96 4.38 -6.87
CA ARG A 140 -10.19 3.14 -7.60
C ARG A 140 -10.46 3.44 -9.07
N ALA A 141 -9.76 2.71 -9.94
CA ALA A 141 -10.06 2.65 -11.36
C ALA A 141 -10.55 1.26 -11.73
N VAL A 142 -11.55 1.23 -12.60
CA VAL A 142 -11.94 -0.01 -13.29
C VAL A 142 -10.91 -0.22 -14.40
N PRO A 143 -10.27 -1.41 -14.50
CA PRO A 143 -9.38 -1.72 -15.61
C PRO A 143 -10.04 -1.45 -16.95
N PHE A 144 -9.35 -0.70 -17.81
CA PHE A 144 -9.84 -0.24 -19.13
C PHE A 144 -11.11 0.62 -19.08
N GLY A 145 -11.52 1.06 -17.89
CA GLY A 145 -12.63 1.97 -17.70
C GLY A 145 -12.23 3.43 -17.95
N LYS A 146 -13.22 4.32 -17.83
CA LYS A 146 -13.07 5.76 -18.07
C LYS A 146 -11.94 6.44 -17.28
N ASN A 147 -11.65 5.93 -16.08
CA ASN A 147 -10.65 6.49 -15.18
C ASN A 147 -9.31 5.72 -15.22
N ASP A 148 -9.17 4.71 -16.07
CA ASP A 148 -7.91 4.00 -16.26
C ASP A 148 -6.95 4.88 -17.08
N ARG A 149 -5.94 5.44 -16.41
CA ARG A 149 -4.99 6.36 -17.04
C ARG A 149 -4.14 5.66 -18.09
N LEU A 150 -3.81 4.39 -17.87
CA LEU A 150 -3.01 3.62 -18.81
C LEU A 150 -3.79 3.37 -20.10
N ALA A 151 -5.06 2.95 -19.99
CA ALA A 151 -5.94 2.77 -21.14
C ALA A 151 -6.26 4.09 -21.85
N HIS A 152 -6.43 5.18 -21.09
CA HIS A 152 -6.66 6.50 -21.67
C HIS A 152 -5.50 7.00 -22.54
N LEU A 153 -4.25 6.76 -22.10
CA LEU A 153 -3.05 7.23 -22.79
C LEU A 153 -2.67 6.37 -24.00
N TYR A 154 -2.84 5.05 -23.89
CA TYR A 154 -2.30 4.11 -24.88
C TYR A 154 -3.36 3.30 -25.63
N GLY A 155 -4.62 3.38 -25.22
CA GLY A 155 -5.67 2.44 -25.64
C GLY A 155 -5.60 1.12 -24.88
N GLU A 156 -6.71 0.39 -24.84
CA GLU A 156 -6.88 -0.80 -24.00
C GLU A 156 -5.86 -1.90 -24.32
N ARG A 157 -5.68 -2.19 -25.61
CA ARG A 157 -4.76 -3.24 -26.06
C ARG A 157 -3.32 -2.96 -25.65
N GLN A 158 -2.83 -1.75 -25.90
CA GLN A 158 -1.47 -1.38 -25.56
C GLN A 158 -1.28 -1.28 -24.05
N ALA A 159 -2.29 -0.79 -23.32
CA ALA A 159 -2.28 -0.81 -21.86
C ALA A 159 -2.17 -2.22 -21.29
N ALA A 160 -2.86 -3.20 -21.88
CA ALA A 160 -2.73 -4.60 -21.49
C ALA A 160 -1.32 -5.16 -21.75
N ILE A 161 -0.70 -4.82 -22.89
CA ILE A 161 0.69 -5.22 -23.19
C ILE A 161 1.65 -4.63 -22.15
N ILE A 162 1.53 -3.33 -21.85
CA ILE A 162 2.35 -2.68 -20.83
C ILE A 162 2.17 -3.35 -19.47
N ALA A 163 0.93 -3.68 -19.08
CA ALA A 163 0.68 -4.39 -17.83
C ALA A 163 1.39 -5.76 -17.80
N VAL A 164 1.33 -6.56 -18.87
CA VAL A 164 2.08 -7.82 -18.96
C VAL A 164 3.57 -7.61 -18.74
N GLU A 165 4.18 -6.64 -19.43
CA GLU A 165 5.61 -6.34 -19.31
C GLU A 165 5.99 -5.99 -17.86
N LYS A 166 5.14 -5.21 -17.17
CA LYS A 166 5.35 -4.80 -15.78
C LYS A 166 5.24 -5.97 -14.81
N TYR A 167 4.25 -6.83 -14.99
CA TYR A 167 4.10 -8.05 -14.19
C TYR A 167 5.25 -9.04 -14.41
N GLU A 168 5.71 -9.21 -15.66
CA GLU A 168 6.86 -10.07 -15.97
C GLU A 168 8.18 -9.51 -15.42
N ALA A 169 8.37 -8.19 -15.49
CA ALA A 169 9.51 -7.53 -14.86
C ALA A 169 9.51 -7.72 -13.34
N ALA A 170 8.38 -7.48 -12.68
CA ALA A 170 8.23 -7.70 -11.24
C ALA A 170 8.46 -9.18 -10.87
N SER A 171 7.94 -10.13 -11.66
CA SER A 171 8.15 -11.55 -11.41
C SER A 171 9.62 -11.98 -11.53
N ARG A 172 10.42 -11.33 -12.38
CA ARG A 172 11.86 -11.60 -12.52
C ARG A 172 12.69 -11.07 -11.35
N ASN A 173 12.26 -9.97 -10.74
CA ASN A 173 12.93 -9.38 -9.58
C ASN A 173 12.68 -10.14 -8.27
N GLY A 174 11.85 -11.18 -8.32
CA GLY A 174 11.45 -11.99 -7.17
C GLY A 174 9.99 -11.75 -6.84
N VAL A 175 9.24 -12.85 -6.72
CA VAL A 175 7.84 -12.83 -6.28
C VAL A 175 7.81 -13.00 -4.77
N PHE A 176 6.93 -12.25 -4.09
CA PHE A 176 6.67 -12.48 -2.66
C PHE A 176 6.15 -13.91 -2.47
N PRO A 177 6.76 -14.72 -1.58
CA PRO A 177 6.33 -16.10 -1.36
C PRO A 177 4.83 -16.19 -1.11
N GLY A 178 4.13 -17.06 -1.84
CA GLY A 178 2.68 -17.22 -1.74
C GLY A 178 1.86 -16.36 -2.70
N THR A 179 2.49 -15.54 -3.54
CA THR A 179 1.81 -14.67 -4.52
C THR A 179 2.00 -15.11 -5.98
N GLU A 180 2.66 -16.25 -6.21
CA GLU A 180 3.04 -16.75 -7.53
C GLU A 180 1.83 -17.01 -8.44
N GLU A 181 0.78 -17.63 -7.90
CA GLU A 181 -0.45 -17.90 -8.65
C GLU A 181 -1.22 -16.63 -8.97
N TRP A 182 -1.15 -15.62 -8.10
CA TRP A 182 -1.73 -14.30 -8.38
C TRP A 182 -1.02 -13.64 -9.56
N PHE A 183 0.32 -13.60 -9.57
CA PHE A 183 1.10 -13.09 -10.70
C PHE A 183 0.74 -13.81 -12.02
N LYS A 184 0.73 -15.14 -12.02
CA LYS A 184 0.36 -15.93 -13.22
C LYS A 184 -1.04 -15.60 -13.71
N ALA A 185 -2.01 -15.49 -12.80
CA ALA A 185 -3.38 -15.15 -13.15
C ALA A 185 -3.49 -13.76 -13.78
N GLN A 186 -2.78 -12.75 -13.24
CA GLN A 186 -2.78 -11.40 -13.80
C GLN A 186 -2.12 -11.34 -15.17
N ILE A 187 -0.95 -11.96 -15.33
CA ILE A 187 -0.25 -12.05 -16.63
C ILE A 187 -1.15 -12.71 -17.67
N PHE A 188 -1.80 -13.84 -17.31
CA PHE A 188 -2.71 -14.53 -18.20
C PHE A 188 -3.89 -13.64 -18.60
N TRP A 189 -4.52 -12.98 -17.64
CA TRP A 189 -5.67 -12.10 -17.88
C TRP A 189 -5.33 -10.94 -18.83
N TYR A 190 -4.23 -10.21 -18.60
CA TYR A 190 -3.81 -9.14 -19.50
C TYR A 190 -3.41 -9.64 -20.88
N ARG A 191 -2.78 -10.82 -21.00
CA ARG A 191 -2.45 -11.41 -22.30
C ARG A 191 -3.68 -11.76 -23.13
N GLN A 192 -4.75 -12.22 -22.49
CA GLN A 192 -6.00 -12.46 -23.22
C GLN A 192 -6.58 -11.16 -23.79
N LEU A 193 -6.50 -10.06 -23.01
CA LEU A 193 -7.02 -8.76 -23.42
C LEU A 193 -6.15 -8.04 -24.46
N SER A 194 -4.84 -8.31 -24.51
CA SER A 194 -4.00 -7.78 -25.58
C SER A 194 -4.22 -8.46 -26.94
N GLN A 195 -4.94 -9.58 -26.94
CA GLN A 195 -5.24 -10.41 -28.11
C GLN A 195 -6.69 -10.28 -28.61
N SER A 196 -7.59 -9.69 -27.82
CA SER A 196 -8.96 -9.39 -28.26
C SER A 196 -8.96 -8.20 -29.24
N GLU A 197 -9.66 -8.37 -30.36
CA GLU A 197 -9.72 -7.48 -31.53
C GLU A 197 -10.46 -6.16 -31.29
#